data_AF-A0A0N4VGT1-F1
#
_entry.id   AF-A0A0N4VGT1-F1
#
_cell.length_a   1.000
_cell.length_b   1.000
_cell.length_c   1.000
_cell.angle_alpha   90.00
_cell.angle_beta   90.00
_cell.angle_gamma   90.00
#
_symmetry.space_group_name_H-M   'P 1'
#
loop_
_entity.id
_entity.type
_entity.pdbx_description
1 polymer ?
#
loop_
_entity_poly.entity_id
_entity_poly.type
_entity_poly.pdbx_seq_one_letter_code
_entity_poly.pdbx_strand_id
1 'polypeptide(L)'
;MLALAAVHFRRSHFREAVDVYKKVLSDHKDYLAVQVYLALCYYKLEYYDVALDTLQLYLSEHPDSQFAINLQACAKYKLYNSKIADRQLHSIDDNSTTDCLNVRNLVAHNKVFSLFFPVVFQDGEGALLTLPSLVNTIPEARLNLIKFYLARDDLQSAFKLFEGHQPETPQEYLLQGTTYYKMSIEKKNHDYRRTATKLYLTVGESPTECGFHLFTDTVAGRQAMASAHFLSNQLDEALIYLDSIKAYFEDDDVFNYNFGQTLLANDKPVEAEEVLLRISDQNLMKSSSYLLNLIRAYCINQKGDLAWSKCSKWKHREDLPGALEILANDCYNVRVFEDYI
;
A
#
# COMPACT_ATOMS: atom_id res chain seq x y z
N MET A 1 -27.88 -22.28 0.09
CA MET A 1 -26.58 -22.17 -0.59
C MET A 1 -26.13 -20.71 -0.73
N LEU A 2 -26.95 -19.78 -1.25
CA LEU A 2 -26.57 -18.36 -1.36
C LEU A 2 -26.19 -17.70 -0.01
N ALA A 3 -26.94 -17.97 1.07
CA ALA A 3 -26.59 -17.48 2.40
C ALA A 3 -25.22 -18.00 2.90
N LEU A 4 -24.85 -19.23 2.53
CA LEU A 4 -23.55 -19.81 2.87
C LEU A 4 -22.42 -19.11 2.10
N ALA A 5 -22.61 -18.87 0.80
CA ALA A 5 -21.66 -18.10 -0.01
C ALA A 5 -21.48 -16.67 0.53
N ALA A 6 -22.57 -16.02 0.97
CA ALA A 6 -22.51 -14.70 1.59
C ALA A 6 -21.77 -14.71 2.95
N VAL A 7 -21.89 -15.79 3.74
CA VAL A 7 -21.12 -15.96 4.99
C VAL A 7 -19.63 -16.12 4.67
N HIS A 8 -19.27 -16.96 3.71
CA HIS A 8 -17.88 -17.09 3.26
C HIS A 8 -17.33 -15.75 2.76
N PHE A 9 -18.08 -15.06 1.90
CA PHE A 9 -17.68 -13.76 1.38
C PHE A 9 -17.45 -12.73 2.50
N ARG A 10 -18.35 -12.62 3.48
CA ARG A 10 -18.18 -11.69 4.62
C ARG A 10 -16.98 -12.03 5.50
N ARG A 11 -16.57 -13.29 5.54
CA ARG A 11 -15.38 -13.75 6.27
C ARG A 11 -14.10 -13.69 5.45
N SER A 12 -14.15 -13.09 4.25
CA SER A 12 -13.04 -13.06 3.29
C SER A 12 -12.61 -14.43 2.75
N HIS A 13 -13.46 -15.46 2.91
CA HIS A 13 -13.28 -16.81 2.37
C HIS A 13 -13.72 -16.85 0.91
N PHE A 14 -13.03 -16.08 0.07
CA PHE A 14 -13.49 -15.82 -1.29
C PHE A 14 -13.40 -17.05 -2.19
N ARG A 15 -12.47 -17.99 -1.97
CA ARG A 15 -12.39 -19.22 -2.78
C ARG A 15 -13.55 -20.17 -2.47
N GLU A 16 -13.88 -20.32 -1.19
CA GLU A 16 -15.01 -21.10 -0.73
C GLU A 16 -16.33 -20.48 -1.22
N ALA A 17 -16.42 -19.14 -1.21
CA ALA A 17 -17.55 -18.44 -1.81
C ALA A 17 -17.66 -18.72 -3.33
N VAL A 18 -16.54 -18.69 -4.06
CA VAL A 18 -16.48 -19.04 -5.50
C VAL A 18 -17.02 -20.46 -5.73
N ASP A 19 -16.58 -21.44 -4.95
CA ASP A 19 -17.00 -22.83 -5.11
C ASP A 19 -18.52 -22.98 -4.91
N VAL A 20 -19.07 -22.31 -3.90
CA VAL A 20 -20.52 -22.31 -3.67
C VAL A 20 -21.27 -21.60 -4.80
N TYR A 21 -20.80 -20.44 -5.28
CA TYR A 21 -21.46 -19.73 -6.38
C TYR A 21 -21.42 -20.50 -7.70
N LYS A 22 -20.29 -21.13 -8.03
CA LYS A 22 -20.16 -22.01 -9.21
C LYS A 22 -21.14 -23.19 -9.14
N LYS A 23 -21.29 -23.80 -7.97
CA LYS A 23 -22.28 -24.87 -7.74
C LYS A 23 -23.73 -24.38 -7.91
N VAL A 24 -24.04 -23.17 -7.44
CA VAL A 24 -25.38 -22.60 -7.67
C VAL A 24 -25.63 -22.37 -9.16
N LEU A 25 -24.65 -21.88 -9.91
CA LEU A 25 -24.76 -21.64 -11.35
C LEU A 25 -24.80 -22.93 -12.19
N SER A 26 -24.24 -24.04 -11.70
CA SER A 26 -24.39 -25.34 -12.38
C SER A 26 -25.81 -25.87 -12.29
N ASP A 27 -26.47 -25.65 -11.15
CA ASP A 27 -27.83 -26.11 -10.88
C ASP A 27 -28.88 -25.16 -11.47
N HIS A 28 -28.59 -23.85 -11.51
CA HIS A 28 -29.48 -22.78 -11.95
C HIS A 28 -28.75 -21.78 -12.84
N LYS A 29 -28.63 -22.10 -14.14
CA LYS A 29 -27.91 -21.26 -15.13
C LYS A 29 -28.58 -19.91 -15.39
N ASP A 30 -29.87 -19.80 -15.09
CA ASP A 30 -30.71 -18.61 -15.24
C ASP A 30 -30.49 -17.57 -14.13
N TYR A 31 -29.78 -17.90 -13.05
CA TYR A 31 -29.49 -16.99 -11.96
C TYR A 31 -28.34 -16.02 -12.31
N LEU A 32 -28.56 -15.18 -13.31
CA LEU A 32 -27.58 -14.22 -13.84
C LEU A 32 -26.98 -13.32 -12.76
N ALA A 33 -27.77 -12.88 -11.77
CA ALA A 33 -27.27 -12.06 -10.67
C ALA A 33 -26.15 -12.73 -9.87
N VAL A 34 -26.09 -14.07 -9.83
CA VAL A 34 -25.00 -14.82 -9.17
C VAL A 34 -23.66 -14.61 -9.89
N GLN A 35 -23.66 -14.34 -11.19
CA GLN A 35 -22.44 -14.00 -11.95
C GLN A 35 -21.79 -12.72 -11.39
N VAL A 36 -22.58 -11.74 -10.96
CA VAL A 36 -22.07 -10.51 -10.36
C VAL A 36 -21.35 -10.79 -9.04
N TYR A 37 -21.94 -11.63 -8.18
CA TYR A 37 -21.30 -12.03 -6.92
C TYR A 37 -20.05 -12.90 -7.13
N LEU A 38 -20.07 -13.77 -8.15
CA LEU A 38 -18.91 -14.56 -8.54
C LEU A 38 -17.77 -13.66 -9.06
N ALA A 39 -18.09 -12.70 -9.93
CA ALA A 39 -17.14 -11.69 -10.39
C ALA A 39 -16.57 -10.85 -9.24
N LEU A 40 -17.40 -10.50 -8.25
CA LEU A 40 -16.94 -9.78 -7.06
C LEU A 40 -15.95 -10.61 -6.22
N CYS A 41 -16.16 -11.93 -6.11
CA CYS A 41 -15.19 -12.82 -5.45
C CYS A 41 -13.87 -12.86 -6.24
N TYR A 42 -13.92 -12.97 -7.57
CA TYR A 42 -12.72 -12.93 -8.41
C TYR A 42 -11.97 -11.60 -8.29
N TYR A 43 -12.71 -10.48 -8.23
CA TYR A 43 -12.12 -9.17 -7.97
C TYR A 43 -11.39 -9.12 -6.62
N LYS A 44 -12.01 -9.64 -5.55
CA LYS A 44 -11.40 -9.68 -4.21
C LYS A 44 -10.21 -10.67 -4.12
N LEU A 45 -10.16 -11.67 -5.00
CA LEU A 45 -9.02 -12.59 -5.18
C LEU A 45 -7.94 -12.03 -6.14
N GLU A 46 -8.12 -10.81 -6.64
CA GLU A 46 -7.22 -10.14 -7.59
C GLU A 46 -7.11 -10.82 -8.97
N TYR A 47 -8.05 -11.71 -9.30
CA TYR A 47 -8.20 -12.29 -10.64
C TYR A 47 -9.04 -11.38 -11.51
N TYR A 48 -8.52 -10.18 -11.80
CA TYR A 48 -9.29 -9.10 -12.42
C TYR A 48 -9.77 -9.43 -13.84
N ASP A 49 -8.96 -10.11 -14.65
CA ASP A 49 -9.39 -10.53 -16.01
C ASP A 49 -10.57 -11.50 -15.93
N VAL A 50 -10.48 -12.51 -15.06
CA VAL A 50 -11.56 -13.49 -14.84
C VAL A 50 -12.82 -12.81 -14.29
N ALA A 51 -12.65 -11.81 -13.42
CA ALA A 51 -13.77 -11.02 -12.91
C ALA A 51 -14.49 -10.27 -14.04
N LEU A 52 -13.75 -9.66 -14.97
CA LEU A 52 -14.31 -8.96 -16.13
C LEU A 52 -15.07 -9.91 -17.06
N ASP A 53 -14.47 -11.06 -17.40
CA ASP A 53 -15.12 -12.06 -18.27
C ASP A 53 -16.40 -12.60 -17.65
N THR A 54 -16.38 -12.90 -16.35
CA THR A 54 -17.56 -13.37 -15.60
C THR A 54 -18.65 -12.30 -15.58
N LEU A 55 -18.28 -11.04 -15.34
CA LEU A 55 -19.21 -9.92 -15.25
C LEU A 55 -19.82 -9.54 -16.61
N GLN A 56 -19.09 -9.76 -17.71
CA GLN A 56 -19.56 -9.50 -19.06
C GLN A 56 -20.81 -10.31 -19.42
N LEU A 57 -20.93 -11.54 -18.90
CA LEU A 57 -22.12 -12.38 -19.07
C LEU A 57 -23.38 -11.68 -18.53
N TYR A 58 -23.26 -11.04 -17.36
CA TYR A 58 -24.37 -10.29 -16.76
C TYR A 58 -24.64 -8.97 -17.49
N LEU A 59 -23.58 -8.22 -17.83
CA LEU A 59 -23.71 -6.93 -18.51
C LEU A 59 -24.25 -7.03 -19.94
N SER A 60 -24.14 -8.21 -20.58
CA SER A 60 -24.74 -8.44 -21.89
C SER A 60 -26.27 -8.39 -21.87
N GLU A 61 -26.89 -8.82 -20.77
CA GLU A 61 -28.35 -8.81 -20.57
C GLU A 61 -28.82 -7.57 -19.79
N HIS A 62 -27.96 -7.01 -18.92
CA HIS A 62 -28.26 -5.86 -18.07
C HIS A 62 -27.21 -4.74 -18.24
N PRO A 63 -27.12 -4.11 -19.43
CA PRO A 63 -26.08 -3.13 -19.75
C PRO A 63 -26.16 -1.84 -18.94
N ASP A 64 -27.30 -1.58 -18.29
CA ASP A 64 -27.60 -0.41 -17.47
C ASP A 64 -27.39 -0.64 -15.97
N SER A 65 -26.95 -1.84 -15.57
CA SER A 65 -26.74 -2.18 -14.17
C SER A 65 -25.58 -1.38 -13.57
N GLN A 66 -25.91 -0.32 -12.83
CA GLN A 66 -24.94 0.57 -12.20
C GLN A 66 -23.95 -0.16 -11.30
N PHE A 67 -24.40 -1.19 -10.56
CA PHE A 67 -23.51 -2.00 -9.71
C PHE A 67 -22.48 -2.79 -10.52
N ALA A 68 -22.91 -3.41 -11.62
CA ALA A 68 -22.03 -4.19 -12.48
C ALA A 68 -21.07 -3.29 -13.28
N ILE A 69 -21.54 -2.15 -13.81
CA ILE A 69 -20.65 -1.17 -14.48
C ILE A 69 -19.60 -0.66 -13.49
N ASN A 70 -20.00 -0.39 -12.25
CA ASN A 70 -19.09 0.04 -11.20
C ASN A 70 -18.03 -1.02 -10.86
N LEU A 71 -18.42 -2.30 -10.70
CA LEU A 71 -17.46 -3.38 -10.49
C LEU A 71 -16.52 -3.56 -11.69
N GLN A 72 -17.04 -3.38 -12.92
CA GLN A 72 -16.25 -3.40 -14.15
C GLN A 72 -15.20 -2.29 -14.16
N ALA A 73 -15.58 -1.07 -13.78
CA ALA A 73 -14.67 0.06 -13.67
C ALA A 73 -13.55 -0.20 -12.66
N CYS A 74 -13.89 -0.73 -11.47
CA CYS A 74 -12.92 -1.12 -10.45
C CYS A 74 -11.92 -2.18 -10.97
N ALA A 75 -12.38 -3.21 -11.69
CA ALA A 75 -11.51 -4.24 -12.23
C ALA A 75 -10.60 -3.71 -13.36
N LYS A 76 -11.14 -2.90 -14.28
CA LYS A 76 -10.34 -2.24 -15.35
C LYS A 76 -9.32 -1.28 -14.80
N TYR A 77 -9.65 -0.59 -13.72
CA TYR A 77 -8.70 0.28 -13.03
C TYR A 77 -7.47 -0.52 -12.56
N LYS A 78 -7.71 -1.68 -11.96
CA LYS A 78 -6.64 -2.55 -11.45
C LYS A 78 -5.74 -3.14 -12.54
N LEU A 79 -6.30 -3.42 -13.72
CA LEU A 79 -5.55 -3.97 -14.86
C LEU A 79 -4.82 -2.92 -15.70
N TYR A 80 -5.39 -1.72 -15.81
CA TYR A 80 -4.93 -0.71 -16.74
C TYR A 80 -4.56 0.58 -16.01
N ASN A 81 -5.48 1.55 -15.93
CA ASN A 81 -5.25 2.85 -15.32
C ASN A 81 -6.56 3.59 -15.03
N SER A 82 -6.47 4.70 -14.30
CA SER A 82 -7.60 5.57 -13.90
C SER A 82 -8.41 6.12 -15.08
N LYS A 83 -7.77 6.50 -16.19
CA LYS A 83 -8.46 7.14 -17.32
C LYS A 83 -9.51 6.23 -17.98
N ILE A 84 -9.26 4.92 -17.99
CA ILE A 84 -10.20 3.95 -18.58
C ILE A 84 -11.38 3.72 -17.64
N ALA A 85 -11.13 3.65 -16.33
CA ALA A 85 -12.17 3.50 -15.32
C ALA A 85 -13.08 4.73 -15.24
N ASP A 86 -12.50 5.94 -15.29
CA ASP A 86 -13.26 7.19 -15.25
C ASP A 86 -14.28 7.27 -16.37
N ARG A 87 -13.90 6.94 -17.61
CA ARG A 87 -14.82 6.96 -18.76
C ARG A 87 -16.04 6.06 -18.54
N GLN A 88 -15.87 4.93 -17.86
CA GLN A 88 -16.98 4.03 -17.53
C GLN A 88 -17.86 4.56 -16.39
N LEU A 89 -17.29 5.30 -15.44
CA LEU A 89 -18.07 5.89 -14.34
C LEU A 89 -18.87 7.11 -14.80
N HIS A 90 -18.41 7.85 -15.82
CA HIS A 90 -19.17 8.96 -16.41
C HIS A 90 -20.49 8.49 -17.04
N SER A 91 -20.54 7.30 -17.65
CA SER A 91 -21.79 6.75 -18.19
C SER A 91 -22.85 6.41 -17.12
N ILE A 92 -22.49 6.41 -15.84
CA ILE A 92 -23.41 6.19 -14.72
C ILE A 92 -24.08 7.51 -14.29
N ASP A 93 -23.37 8.65 -14.35
CA ASP A 93 -23.92 9.97 -13.95
C ASP A 93 -25.04 10.42 -14.88
N ASP A 94 -24.83 10.27 -16.20
CA ASP A 94 -25.75 10.75 -17.24
C ASP A 94 -27.09 9.99 -17.25
N ASN A 95 -27.13 8.77 -16.73
CA ASN A 95 -28.31 7.90 -16.72
C ASN A 95 -29.02 7.84 -15.35
N SER A 96 -28.65 8.69 -14.39
CA SER A 96 -29.09 8.59 -12.99
C SER A 96 -30.48 9.19 -12.72
N THR A 97 -31.54 8.65 -13.33
CA THR A 97 -32.94 8.97 -12.98
C THR A 97 -33.47 8.17 -11.78
N THR A 98 -32.67 7.27 -11.19
CA THR A 98 -33.13 6.36 -10.14
C THR A 98 -32.73 6.83 -8.74
N ASP A 99 -33.73 7.01 -7.87
CA ASP A 99 -33.68 7.56 -6.49
C ASP A 99 -32.99 6.65 -5.44
N CYS A 100 -32.04 5.79 -5.84
CA CYS A 100 -31.34 4.94 -4.90
C CYS A 100 -30.12 5.66 -4.32
N LEU A 101 -30.33 6.38 -3.21
CA LEU A 101 -29.29 7.09 -2.44
C LEU A 101 -28.04 6.22 -2.21
N ASN A 102 -28.24 4.92 -1.99
CA ASN A 102 -27.17 3.94 -1.76
C ASN A 102 -26.31 3.68 -2.99
N VAL A 103 -26.88 3.69 -4.20
CA VAL A 103 -26.10 3.47 -5.44
C VAL A 103 -25.33 4.73 -5.79
N ARG A 104 -25.91 5.93 -5.62
CA ARG A 104 -25.17 7.20 -5.77
C ARG A 104 -24.02 7.29 -4.77
N ASN A 105 -24.24 6.94 -3.51
CA ASN A 105 -23.20 6.90 -2.49
C ASN A 105 -22.12 5.85 -2.79
N LEU A 106 -22.50 4.69 -3.32
CA LEU A 106 -21.56 3.63 -3.72
C LEU A 106 -20.74 4.04 -4.95
N VAL A 107 -21.36 4.68 -5.95
CA VAL A 107 -20.67 5.20 -7.14
C VAL A 107 -19.76 6.37 -6.75
N ALA A 108 -20.19 7.28 -5.89
CA ALA A 108 -19.33 8.34 -5.36
C ALA A 108 -18.17 7.78 -4.53
N HIS A 109 -18.45 6.79 -3.66
CA HIS A 109 -17.43 6.07 -2.91
C HIS A 109 -16.44 5.33 -3.83
N ASN A 110 -16.92 4.73 -4.92
CA ASN A 110 -16.09 3.96 -5.84
C ASN A 110 -15.38 4.79 -6.88
N LYS A 111 -15.91 5.96 -7.26
CA LYS A 111 -15.11 7.02 -7.86
C LYS A 111 -13.93 7.32 -6.93
N VAL A 112 -14.14 7.44 -5.61
CA VAL A 112 -13.05 7.67 -4.65
C VAL A 112 -12.15 6.43 -4.41
N PHE A 113 -12.66 5.19 -4.49
CA PHE A 113 -11.94 3.93 -4.24
C PHE A 113 -11.22 3.35 -5.47
N SER A 114 -11.77 3.51 -6.67
CA SER A 114 -11.12 3.18 -7.94
C SER A 114 -9.98 4.14 -8.30
N LEU A 115 -9.61 5.05 -7.39
CA LEU A 115 -8.52 6.01 -7.50
C LEU A 115 -7.32 5.63 -6.59
N PHE A 116 -7.26 4.39 -6.11
CA PHE A 116 -6.41 4.01 -4.98
C PHE A 116 -4.89 3.93 -5.23
N PHE A 117 -4.38 4.21 -6.42
CA PHE A 117 -2.94 4.17 -6.74
C PHE A 117 -2.69 5.02 -8.01
N PRO A 118 -2.33 6.32 -7.98
CA PRO A 118 -1.89 7.16 -6.87
C PRO A 118 -2.52 8.60 -6.88
N VAL A 119 -2.60 9.27 -5.73
CA VAL A 119 -2.49 10.76 -5.62
C VAL A 119 -3.57 11.67 -6.28
N VAL A 120 -4.38 11.27 -7.26
CA VAL A 120 -4.99 12.25 -8.17
C VAL A 120 -6.43 11.91 -8.58
N PHE A 121 -7.39 12.64 -8.02
CA PHE A 121 -8.10 13.62 -8.84
C PHE A 121 -8.22 14.92 -8.04
N GLN A 122 -7.70 16.02 -8.60
CA GLN A 122 -7.65 17.35 -8.00
C GLN A 122 -7.20 17.38 -6.52
N ASP A 123 -6.10 16.69 -6.14
CA ASP A 123 -5.68 16.63 -4.73
C ASP A 123 -6.84 16.28 -3.78
N GLY A 124 -7.64 15.26 -4.14
CA GLY A 124 -8.73 14.72 -3.32
C GLY A 124 -9.91 15.68 -3.09
N GLU A 125 -10.17 16.60 -4.03
CA GLU A 125 -11.41 17.39 -4.04
C GLU A 125 -12.64 16.46 -3.93
N GLY A 126 -13.49 16.74 -2.94
CA GLY A 126 -14.72 15.98 -2.68
C GLY A 126 -14.58 14.76 -1.77
N ALA A 127 -13.36 14.28 -1.45
CA ALA A 127 -13.21 13.13 -0.55
C ALA A 127 -13.81 13.39 0.84
N LEU A 128 -13.65 14.61 1.37
CA LEU A 128 -14.25 15.03 2.64
C LEU A 128 -15.76 15.30 2.55
N LEU A 129 -16.31 15.51 1.35
CA LEU A 129 -17.75 15.64 1.15
C LEU A 129 -18.44 14.27 1.18
N THR A 130 -17.74 13.22 0.74
CA THR A 130 -18.33 11.89 0.52
C THR A 130 -17.93 10.87 1.57
N LEU A 131 -16.64 10.70 1.88
CA LEU A 131 -16.17 9.59 2.72
C LEU A 131 -16.66 9.65 4.18
N PRO A 132 -16.70 10.81 4.87
CA PRO A 132 -17.06 10.85 6.29
C PRO A 132 -18.45 10.29 6.59
N SER A 133 -19.43 10.54 5.72
CA SER A 133 -20.81 10.03 5.90
C SER A 133 -20.91 8.52 5.64
N LEU A 134 -19.92 7.92 4.99
CA LEU A 134 -19.91 6.51 4.59
C LEU A 134 -19.09 5.62 5.53
N VAL A 135 -18.30 6.19 6.45
CA VAL A 135 -17.41 5.44 7.37
C VAL A 135 -18.14 4.34 8.15
N ASN A 136 -19.40 4.55 8.53
CA ASN A 136 -20.19 3.58 9.29
C ASN A 136 -21.13 2.72 8.42
N THR A 137 -21.12 2.94 7.11
CA THR A 137 -22.03 2.26 6.17
C THR A 137 -21.25 1.37 5.20
N ILE A 138 -20.03 1.76 4.82
CA ILE A 138 -19.16 1.07 3.89
C ILE A 138 -17.83 0.78 4.60
N PRO A 139 -17.45 -0.50 4.79
CA PRO A 139 -16.22 -0.87 5.48
C PRO A 139 -14.96 -0.19 4.91
N GLU A 140 -14.86 -0.10 3.58
CA GLU A 140 -13.73 0.48 2.88
C GLU A 140 -13.64 2.03 3.03
N ALA A 141 -14.72 2.72 3.39
CA ALA A 141 -14.74 4.19 3.49
C ALA A 141 -13.81 4.71 4.59
N ARG A 142 -13.75 4.00 5.73
CA ARG A 142 -12.83 4.35 6.82
C ARG A 142 -11.38 4.30 6.34
N LEU A 143 -11.00 3.20 5.70
CA LEU A 143 -9.62 3.00 5.24
C LEU A 143 -9.22 4.00 4.17
N ASN A 144 -10.12 4.32 3.24
CA ASN A 144 -9.86 5.33 2.24
C ASN A 144 -9.69 6.72 2.87
N LEU A 145 -10.49 7.05 3.89
CA LEU A 145 -10.38 8.33 4.59
C LEU A 145 -9.09 8.45 5.41
N ILE A 146 -8.67 7.37 6.09
CA ILE A 146 -7.38 7.32 6.78
C ILE A 146 -6.24 7.57 5.79
N LYS A 147 -6.25 6.88 4.65
CA LYS A 147 -5.21 7.04 3.61
C LYS A 147 -5.22 8.45 3.03
N PHE A 148 -6.40 9.04 2.82
CA PHE A 148 -6.54 10.43 2.41
C PHE A 148 -5.85 11.39 3.38
N TYR A 149 -6.04 11.21 4.69
CA TYR A 149 -5.38 12.04 5.70
C TYR A 149 -3.86 11.80 5.75
N LEU A 150 -3.41 10.54 5.69
CA LEU A 150 -1.98 10.19 5.67
C LEU A 150 -1.23 10.77 4.46
N ALA A 151 -1.88 10.87 3.30
CA ALA A 151 -1.30 11.47 2.10
C ALA A 151 -1.09 12.99 2.23
N ARG A 152 -1.81 13.65 3.14
CA ARG A 152 -1.68 15.09 3.45
C ARG A 152 -0.91 15.37 4.74
N ASP A 153 -0.26 14.34 5.27
CA ASP A 153 0.44 14.39 6.55
C ASP A 153 -0.46 14.82 7.74
N ASP A 154 -1.79 14.69 7.60
CA ASP A 154 -2.74 14.90 8.70
C ASP A 154 -2.84 13.63 9.56
N LEU A 155 -1.77 13.40 10.30
CA LEU A 155 -1.59 12.21 11.13
C LEU A 155 -2.63 12.10 12.24
N GLN A 156 -3.04 13.23 12.81
CA GLN A 156 -4.00 13.27 13.92
C GLN A 156 -5.40 12.83 13.46
N SER A 157 -5.89 13.35 12.33
CA SER A 157 -7.18 12.92 11.78
C SER A 157 -7.17 11.45 11.36
N ALA A 158 -6.07 10.99 10.76
CA ALA A 158 -5.88 9.58 10.43
C ALA A 158 -5.91 8.67 11.67
N PHE A 159 -5.21 9.06 12.74
CA PHE A 159 -5.13 8.28 13.97
C PHE A 159 -6.48 8.19 14.70
N LYS A 160 -7.24 9.30 14.75
CA LYS A 160 -8.56 9.35 15.38
C LYS A 160 -9.55 8.37 14.77
N LEU A 161 -9.44 8.06 13.48
CA LEU A 161 -10.31 7.09 12.80
C LEU A 161 -10.11 5.64 13.27
N PHE A 162 -9.03 5.35 14.01
CA PHE A 162 -8.84 4.05 14.66
C PHE A 162 -9.38 3.99 16.09
N GLU A 163 -9.77 5.12 16.70
CA GLU A 163 -10.33 5.11 18.06
C GLU A 163 -11.63 4.29 18.12
N GLY A 164 -11.64 3.27 18.98
CA GLY A 164 -12.79 2.36 19.14
C GLY A 164 -12.99 1.36 18.00
N HIS A 165 -12.10 1.32 17.00
CA HIS A 165 -12.15 0.35 15.89
C HIS A 165 -11.03 -0.67 16.05
N GLN A 166 -11.39 -1.95 16.14
CA GLN A 166 -10.41 -3.04 16.09
C GLN A 166 -10.22 -3.51 14.65
N PRO A 167 -8.97 -3.66 14.18
CA PRO A 167 -8.70 -4.13 12.84
C PRO A 167 -9.17 -5.58 12.66
N GLU A 168 -9.90 -5.86 11.58
CA GLU A 168 -10.40 -7.21 11.27
C GLU A 168 -9.74 -7.83 10.02
N THR A 169 -9.13 -7.00 9.17
CA THR A 169 -8.49 -7.45 7.93
C THR A 169 -7.01 -7.07 7.89
N PRO A 170 -6.14 -7.82 7.19
CA PRO A 170 -4.72 -7.49 7.04
C PRO A 170 -4.48 -6.04 6.58
N GLN A 171 -5.31 -5.52 5.69
CA GLN A 171 -5.21 -4.14 5.21
C GLN A 171 -5.46 -3.12 6.33
N GLU A 172 -6.38 -3.40 7.25
CA GLU A 172 -6.63 -2.57 8.43
C GLU A 172 -5.45 -2.57 9.37
N TYR A 173 -4.90 -3.77 9.67
CA TYR A 173 -3.70 -3.90 10.50
C TYR A 173 -2.50 -3.17 9.91
N LEU A 174 -2.24 -3.31 8.61
CA LEU A 174 -1.13 -2.63 7.92
C LEU A 174 -1.27 -1.11 7.97
N LEU A 175 -2.47 -0.62 7.68
CA LEU A 175 -2.75 0.82 7.68
C LEU A 175 -2.64 1.40 9.10
N GLN A 176 -3.17 0.69 10.09
CA GLN A 176 -3.04 1.07 11.49
C GLN A 176 -1.56 1.05 11.91
N GLY A 177 -0.81 0.00 11.57
CA GLY A 177 0.63 -0.10 11.83
C GLY A 177 1.41 1.06 11.25
N THR A 178 1.08 1.46 10.02
CA THR A 178 1.68 2.63 9.35
C THR A 178 1.39 3.92 10.10
N THR A 179 0.13 4.15 10.49
CA THR A 179 -0.27 5.34 11.24
C THR A 179 0.40 5.40 12.62
N TYR A 180 0.44 4.27 13.35
CA TYR A 180 1.14 4.18 14.63
C TYR A 180 2.65 4.43 14.49
N TYR A 181 3.27 3.91 13.43
CA TYR A 181 4.68 4.17 13.15
C TYR A 181 4.94 5.65 12.90
N LYS A 182 4.15 6.30 12.02
CA LYS A 182 4.29 7.74 11.79
C LYS A 182 4.05 8.56 13.06
N MET A 183 3.07 8.18 13.88
CA MET A 183 2.83 8.79 15.20
C MET A 183 4.00 8.60 16.16
N SER A 184 4.70 7.46 16.10
CA SER A 184 5.89 7.22 16.92
C SER A 184 7.02 8.20 16.60
N ILE A 185 7.16 8.59 15.32
CA ILE A 185 8.14 9.58 14.87
C ILE A 185 7.70 10.97 15.34
N GLU A 186 6.46 11.38 15.05
CA GLU A 186 5.94 12.72 15.38
C GLU A 186 6.01 13.00 16.89
N LYS A 187 5.60 12.03 17.72
CA LYS A 187 5.56 12.17 19.19
C LYS A 187 6.84 11.71 19.88
N LYS A 188 7.82 11.16 19.15
CA LYS A 188 9.03 10.52 19.69
C LYS A 188 8.69 9.49 20.78
N ASN A 189 7.65 8.69 20.56
CA ASN A 189 7.11 7.76 21.56
C ASN A 189 7.33 6.30 21.13
N HIS A 190 8.12 5.58 21.93
CA HIS A 190 8.49 4.19 21.70
C HIS A 190 7.32 3.19 21.84
N ASP A 191 6.28 3.51 22.61
CA ASP A 191 5.11 2.63 22.76
C ASP A 191 4.29 2.58 21.47
N TYR A 192 4.17 3.70 20.75
CA TYR A 192 3.56 3.70 19.42
C TYR A 192 4.37 2.86 18.43
N ARG A 193 5.70 2.93 18.49
CA ARG A 193 6.58 2.09 17.66
C ARG A 193 6.38 0.60 17.97
N ARG A 194 6.36 0.23 19.25
CA ARG A 194 6.10 -1.16 19.68
C ARG A 194 4.73 -1.65 19.22
N THR A 195 3.72 -0.78 19.26
CA THR A 195 2.38 -1.11 18.76
C THR A 195 2.37 -1.34 17.26
N ALA A 196 3.04 -0.46 16.48
CA ALA A 196 3.21 -0.64 15.04
C ALA A 196 3.89 -1.98 14.70
N THR A 197 4.98 -2.33 15.39
CA THR A 197 5.66 -3.62 15.23
C THR A 197 4.72 -4.79 15.44
N LYS A 198 3.92 -4.79 16.52
CA LYS A 198 2.96 -5.87 16.80
C LYS A 198 1.90 -6.00 15.71
N LEU A 199 1.40 -4.88 15.18
CA LEU A 199 0.41 -4.88 14.10
C LEU A 199 0.99 -5.50 12.82
N TYR A 200 2.24 -5.18 12.48
CA TYR A 200 2.92 -5.78 11.33
C TYR A 200 3.18 -7.28 11.52
N LEU A 201 3.67 -7.71 12.70
CA LEU A 201 3.85 -9.12 13.03
C LEU A 201 2.54 -9.90 12.91
N THR A 202 1.45 -9.36 13.45
CA THR A 202 0.12 -10.00 13.37
C THR A 202 -0.27 -10.34 11.93
N VAL A 203 0.09 -9.48 10.98
CA VAL A 203 -0.19 -9.68 9.56
C VAL A 203 0.77 -10.71 8.94
N GLY A 204 2.06 -10.59 9.24
CA GLY A 204 3.10 -11.44 8.66
C GLY A 204 3.23 -12.84 9.28
N GLU A 205 2.67 -13.06 10.47
CA GLU A 205 2.59 -14.35 11.17
C GLU A 205 1.21 -15.02 11.03
N SER A 206 0.23 -14.35 10.41
CA SER A 206 -1.16 -14.82 10.35
C SER A 206 -1.25 -16.19 9.68
N PRO A 207 -1.64 -17.26 10.40
CA PRO A 207 -1.72 -18.60 9.84
C PRO A 207 -2.88 -18.73 8.86
N THR A 208 -2.80 -19.74 7.99
CA THR A 208 -3.77 -20.06 6.94
C THR A 208 -5.21 -20.31 7.44
N GLU A 209 -5.37 -20.58 8.75
CA GLU A 209 -6.64 -21.01 9.35
C GLU A 209 -7.71 -19.91 9.49
N CYS A 210 -7.36 -18.63 9.32
CA CYS A 210 -8.37 -17.56 9.25
C CYS A 210 -9.06 -17.46 7.87
N GLY A 211 -8.74 -18.34 6.92
CA GLY A 211 -9.26 -18.34 5.55
C GLY A 211 -8.79 -17.15 4.70
N PHE A 212 -7.74 -16.47 5.17
CA PHE A 212 -6.80 -15.78 4.32
C PHE A 212 -5.84 -16.84 3.75
N HIS A 213 -5.68 -16.92 2.42
CA HIS A 213 -4.50 -17.58 1.86
C HIS A 213 -3.25 -16.94 2.46
N LEU A 214 -2.23 -17.75 2.78
CA LEU A 214 -0.97 -17.37 3.46
C LEU A 214 -0.61 -15.90 3.19
N PHE A 215 -1.06 -14.98 4.03
CA PHE A 215 -0.70 -13.57 3.86
C PHE A 215 0.82 -13.45 4.03
N THR A 216 1.40 -14.34 4.86
CA THR A 216 2.84 -14.58 5.04
C THR A 216 3.61 -14.76 3.72
N ASP A 217 3.00 -15.38 2.70
CA ASP A 217 3.63 -15.61 1.39
C ASP A 217 3.29 -14.56 0.34
N THR A 218 2.41 -13.62 0.67
CA THR A 218 2.14 -12.48 -0.22
C THR A 218 3.25 -11.44 -0.12
N VAL A 219 3.37 -10.63 -1.18
CA VAL A 219 4.26 -9.47 -1.19
C VAL A 219 3.98 -8.54 0.00
N ALA A 220 2.71 -8.25 0.28
CA ALA A 220 2.31 -7.36 1.37
C ALA A 220 2.64 -7.94 2.76
N GLY A 221 2.51 -9.25 2.97
CA GLY A 221 2.90 -9.88 4.23
C GLY A 221 4.41 -9.88 4.44
N ARG A 222 5.19 -10.11 3.38
CA ARG A 222 6.66 -10.00 3.43
C ARG A 222 7.11 -8.56 3.71
N GLN A 223 6.45 -7.55 3.13
CA GLN A 223 6.67 -6.15 3.48
C GLN A 223 6.33 -5.85 4.95
N ALA A 224 5.26 -6.46 5.48
CA ALA A 224 4.89 -6.34 6.89
C ALA A 224 5.98 -6.90 7.80
N MET A 225 6.48 -8.11 7.51
CA MET A 225 7.57 -8.72 8.28
C MET A 225 8.86 -7.91 8.19
N ALA A 226 9.24 -7.47 6.99
CA ALA A 226 10.38 -6.56 6.81
C ALA A 226 10.25 -5.31 7.69
N SER A 227 9.07 -4.68 7.68
CA SER A 227 8.78 -3.49 8.49
C SER A 227 8.84 -3.80 9.99
N ALA A 228 8.29 -4.93 10.44
CA ALA A 228 8.34 -5.34 11.84
C ALA A 228 9.77 -5.52 12.34
N HIS A 229 10.59 -6.27 11.60
CA HIS A 229 12.00 -6.52 11.93
C HIS A 229 12.82 -5.23 11.86
N PHE A 230 12.60 -4.39 10.85
CA PHE A 230 13.23 -3.07 10.77
C PHE A 230 12.90 -2.20 11.98
N LEU A 231 11.63 -2.19 12.42
CA LEU A 231 11.23 -1.45 13.61
C LEU A 231 11.85 -1.99 14.91
N SER A 232 12.13 -3.29 14.95
CA SER A 232 12.81 -3.98 16.06
C SER A 232 14.34 -3.90 15.98
N ASN A 233 14.92 -3.20 15.00
CA ASN A 233 16.35 -3.12 14.75
C ASN A 233 17.01 -4.49 14.44
N GLN A 234 16.21 -5.39 13.86
CA GLN A 234 16.57 -6.72 13.36
C GLN A 234 16.77 -6.61 11.85
N LEU A 235 17.88 -6.00 11.44
CA LEU A 235 18.08 -5.54 10.06
C LEU A 235 18.49 -6.69 9.14
N ASP A 236 19.11 -7.73 9.68
CA ASP A 236 19.42 -8.98 9.01
C ASP A 236 18.15 -9.77 8.66
N GLU A 237 17.20 -9.89 9.58
CA GLU A 237 15.90 -10.50 9.28
C GLU A 237 15.08 -9.66 8.31
N ALA A 238 15.10 -8.33 8.47
CA ALA A 238 14.42 -7.42 7.53
C ALA A 238 14.95 -7.59 6.10
N LEU A 239 16.27 -7.79 5.93
CA LEU A 239 16.90 -7.97 4.63
C LEU A 239 16.36 -9.21 3.91
N ILE A 240 16.22 -10.34 4.61
CA ILE A 240 15.72 -11.60 4.06
C ILE A 240 14.34 -11.38 3.40
N TYR A 241 13.44 -10.68 4.08
CA TYR A 241 12.11 -10.40 3.55
C TYR A 241 12.15 -9.45 2.36
N LEU A 242 12.91 -8.35 2.43
CA LEU A 242 13.04 -7.38 1.33
C LEU A 242 13.65 -8.03 0.08
N ASP A 243 14.72 -8.82 0.24
CA ASP A 243 15.37 -9.54 -0.86
C ASP A 243 14.39 -10.49 -1.57
N SER A 244 13.46 -11.11 -0.82
CA SER A 244 12.48 -12.03 -1.39
C SER A 244 11.40 -11.38 -2.26
N ILE A 245 11.24 -10.05 -2.19
CA ILE A 245 10.19 -9.31 -2.91
C ILE A 245 10.74 -8.20 -3.82
N LYS A 246 12.05 -7.96 -3.86
CA LYS A 246 12.64 -6.83 -4.60
C LYS A 246 12.30 -6.79 -6.09
N ALA A 247 12.11 -7.94 -6.73
CA ALA A 247 11.74 -8.02 -8.15
C ALA A 247 10.36 -7.41 -8.46
N TYR A 248 9.49 -7.26 -7.46
CA TYR A 248 8.17 -6.61 -7.64
C TYR A 248 8.23 -5.08 -7.49
N PHE A 249 9.38 -4.51 -7.10
CA PHE A 249 9.54 -3.12 -6.69
C PHE A 249 10.75 -2.44 -7.32
N GLU A 250 11.20 -2.90 -8.49
CA GLU A 250 12.42 -2.36 -9.14
C GLU A 250 12.37 -0.83 -9.32
N ASP A 251 11.19 -0.30 -9.66
CA ASP A 251 10.93 1.13 -9.90
C ASP A 251 10.27 1.85 -8.69
N ASP A 252 10.12 1.19 -7.54
CA ASP A 252 9.50 1.81 -6.36
C ASP A 252 10.55 2.53 -5.49
N ASP A 253 10.52 3.86 -5.52
CA ASP A 253 11.49 4.71 -4.81
C ASP A 253 11.45 4.53 -3.27
N VAL A 254 10.29 4.28 -2.68
CA VAL A 254 10.14 4.10 -1.23
C VAL A 254 10.72 2.74 -0.81
N PHE A 255 10.44 1.70 -1.60
CA PHE A 255 11.01 0.38 -1.40
C PHE A 255 12.52 0.42 -1.55
N ASN A 256 13.03 0.99 -2.65
CA ASN A 256 14.47 1.12 -2.90
C ASN A 256 15.17 1.91 -1.79
N TYR A 257 14.55 2.95 -1.26
CA TYR A 257 15.07 3.69 -0.12
C TYR A 257 15.20 2.83 1.15
N ASN A 258 14.15 2.08 1.49
CA ASN A 258 14.18 1.19 2.66
C ASN A 258 15.18 0.05 2.46
N PHE A 259 15.21 -0.55 1.27
CA PHE A 259 16.11 -1.64 0.91
C PHE A 259 17.58 -1.20 0.94
N GLY A 260 17.92 -0.04 0.36
CA GLY A 260 19.26 0.51 0.40
C GLY A 260 19.79 0.77 1.82
N GLN A 261 18.93 1.27 2.71
CA GLN A 261 19.26 1.43 4.14
C GLN A 261 19.54 0.09 4.82
N THR A 262 18.69 -0.91 4.57
CA THR A 262 18.87 -2.26 5.12
C THR A 262 20.13 -2.93 4.57
N LEU A 263 20.47 -2.74 3.29
CA LEU A 263 21.71 -3.23 2.68
C LEU A 263 22.95 -2.62 3.35
N LEU A 264 22.96 -1.32 3.60
CA LEU A 264 24.07 -0.66 4.31
C LEU A 264 24.25 -1.21 5.72
N ALA A 265 23.15 -1.47 6.43
CA ALA A 265 23.20 -2.03 7.77
C ALA A 265 23.66 -3.49 7.82
N ASN A 266 23.69 -4.18 6.68
CA ASN A 266 24.12 -5.57 6.52
C ASN A 266 25.44 -5.69 5.73
N ASP A 267 26.27 -4.64 5.74
CA ASP A 267 27.58 -4.63 5.09
C ASP A 267 27.55 -4.95 3.58
N LYS A 268 26.47 -4.55 2.88
CA LYS A 268 26.31 -4.65 1.41
C LYS A 268 26.34 -3.28 0.72
N PRO A 269 27.44 -2.51 0.80
CA PRO A 269 27.48 -1.10 0.39
C PRO A 269 27.43 -0.91 -1.13
N VAL A 270 27.93 -1.87 -1.92
CA VAL A 270 27.90 -1.80 -3.39
C VAL A 270 26.46 -1.89 -3.90
N GLU A 271 25.73 -2.92 -3.48
CA GLU A 271 24.30 -3.08 -3.81
C GLU A 271 23.47 -1.90 -3.28
N ALA A 272 23.78 -1.42 -2.08
CA ALA A 272 23.08 -0.27 -1.50
C ALA A 272 23.24 1.00 -2.35
N GLU A 273 24.47 1.29 -2.81
CA GLU A 273 24.72 2.44 -3.68
C GLU A 273 23.89 2.35 -4.97
N GLU A 274 23.92 1.19 -5.63
CA GLU A 274 23.17 0.98 -6.87
C GLU A 274 21.66 1.20 -6.69
N VAL A 275 21.08 0.67 -5.62
CA VAL A 275 19.66 0.80 -5.32
C VAL A 275 19.31 2.25 -4.95
N LEU A 276 20.12 2.90 -4.11
CA LEU A 276 19.87 4.29 -3.68
C LEU A 276 19.99 5.29 -4.84
N LEU A 277 20.80 4.98 -5.86
CA LEU A 277 20.94 5.81 -7.06
C LEU A 277 19.77 5.70 -8.04
N ARG A 278 18.94 4.66 -7.94
CA ARG A 278 17.73 4.51 -8.76
C ARG A 278 16.60 5.44 -8.32
N ILE A 279 16.67 5.94 -7.08
CA ILE A 279 15.61 6.77 -6.49
C ILE A 279 15.47 8.10 -7.23
N SER A 280 14.25 8.39 -7.70
CA SER A 280 13.93 9.58 -8.49
C SER A 280 13.06 10.62 -7.76
N ASP A 281 12.35 10.19 -6.71
CA ASP A 281 11.45 11.00 -5.90
C ASP A 281 12.19 12.18 -5.26
N GLN A 282 11.75 13.39 -5.62
CA GLN A 282 12.41 14.63 -5.19
C GLN A 282 12.27 14.91 -3.69
N ASN A 283 11.22 14.42 -3.04
CA ASN A 283 11.02 14.59 -1.61
C ASN A 283 11.94 13.66 -0.82
N LEU A 284 12.05 12.40 -1.24
CA LEU A 284 13.01 11.45 -0.67
C LEU A 284 14.45 11.91 -0.93
N MET A 285 14.76 12.34 -2.16
CA MET A 285 16.09 12.85 -2.50
C MET A 285 16.47 14.09 -1.69
N LYS A 286 15.51 14.87 -1.18
CA LYS A 286 15.75 16.00 -0.29
C LYS A 286 15.77 15.61 1.18
N SER A 287 15.39 14.39 1.55
CA SER A 287 15.46 13.92 2.94
C SER A 287 16.91 13.80 3.39
N SER A 288 17.17 14.27 4.60
CA SER A 288 18.50 14.17 5.20
C SER A 288 18.90 12.72 5.43
N SER A 289 17.95 11.86 5.79
CA SER A 289 18.20 10.43 5.97
C SER A 289 18.66 9.75 4.67
N TYR A 290 18.01 10.02 3.53
CA TYR A 290 18.45 9.48 2.23
C TYR A 290 19.88 9.89 1.90
N LEU A 291 20.19 11.18 2.05
CA LEU A 291 21.49 11.70 1.67
C LEU A 291 22.60 11.22 2.61
N LEU A 292 22.33 11.06 3.91
CA LEU A 292 23.27 10.43 4.85
C LEU A 292 23.58 8.98 4.48
N ASN A 293 22.57 8.20 4.09
CA ASN A 293 22.77 6.82 3.64
C ASN A 293 23.58 6.77 2.33
N LEU A 294 23.31 7.66 1.37
CA LEU A 294 24.09 7.72 0.13
C LEU A 294 25.55 8.15 0.38
N ILE A 295 25.79 9.11 1.29
CA ILE A 295 27.14 9.52 1.70
C ILE A 295 27.87 8.34 2.32
N ARG A 296 27.24 7.62 3.25
CA ARG A 296 27.79 6.42 3.87
C ARG A 296 28.14 5.35 2.83
N ALA A 297 27.25 5.08 1.88
CA ALA A 297 27.51 4.15 0.78
C ALA A 297 28.77 4.55 0.00
N TYR A 298 28.91 5.83 -0.37
CA TYR A 298 30.11 6.32 -1.05
C TYR A 298 31.38 6.20 -0.22
N CYS A 299 31.33 6.56 1.06
CA CYS A 299 32.50 6.44 1.95
C CYS A 299 32.99 4.99 2.03
N ILE A 300 32.08 4.05 2.26
CA ILE A 300 32.41 2.62 2.37
C ILE A 300 32.91 2.06 1.02
N ASN A 301 32.33 2.50 -0.09
CA ASN A 301 32.77 2.13 -1.44
C ASN A 301 34.02 2.90 -1.92
N GLN A 302 34.74 3.60 -1.03
CA GLN A 302 35.97 4.34 -1.34
C GLN A 302 35.79 5.46 -2.39
N LYS A 303 34.59 6.04 -2.47
CA LYS A 303 34.22 7.14 -3.37
C LYS A 303 34.14 8.46 -2.60
N GLY A 304 35.20 8.80 -1.87
CA GLY A 304 35.28 9.98 -0.99
C GLY A 304 34.95 11.31 -1.70
N ASP A 305 35.40 11.48 -2.93
CA ASP A 305 35.10 12.67 -3.75
C ASP A 305 33.61 12.87 -4.00
N LEU A 306 32.86 11.78 -4.26
CA LEU A 306 31.42 11.84 -4.49
C LEU A 306 30.68 12.17 -3.18
N ALA A 307 31.12 11.59 -2.07
CA ALA A 307 30.61 11.87 -0.74
C ALA A 307 30.82 13.36 -0.37
N TRP A 308 32.03 13.87 -0.57
CA TRP A 308 32.36 15.29 -0.36
C TRP A 308 31.56 16.23 -1.26
N SER A 309 31.40 15.88 -2.54
CA SER A 309 30.59 16.66 -3.49
C SER A 309 29.12 16.77 -3.05
N LYS A 310 28.56 15.72 -2.45
CA LYS A 310 27.21 15.76 -1.85
C LYS A 310 27.16 16.68 -0.63
N CYS A 311 28.08 16.53 0.33
CA CYS A 311 28.17 17.42 1.51
C CYS A 311 28.40 18.89 1.14
N SER A 312 29.20 19.16 0.10
CA SER A 312 29.50 20.53 -0.34
C SER A 312 28.28 21.27 -0.89
N LYS A 313 27.26 20.54 -1.37
CA LYS A 313 25.98 21.11 -1.83
C LYS A 313 25.03 21.40 -0.67
N TRP A 314 25.39 21.03 0.56
CA TRP A 314 24.56 21.12 1.76
C TRP A 314 24.88 22.30 2.70
N LYS A 315 25.68 23.27 2.24
CA LYS A 315 26.23 24.37 3.07
C LYS A 315 25.23 25.12 3.96
N HIS A 316 23.94 25.08 3.67
CA HIS A 316 22.89 25.79 4.42
C HIS A 316 21.89 24.87 5.13
N ARG A 317 22.16 23.55 5.24
CA ARG A 317 21.28 22.61 5.94
C ARG A 317 21.71 22.42 7.39
N GLU A 318 20.73 22.37 8.29
CA GLU A 318 20.94 22.11 9.72
C GLU A 318 21.61 20.75 9.98
N ASP A 319 21.39 19.76 9.10
CA ASP A 319 21.90 18.40 9.24
C ASP A 319 23.35 18.20 8.72
N LEU A 320 23.96 19.26 8.18
CA LEU A 320 25.32 19.22 7.63
C LEU A 320 26.38 18.75 8.65
N PRO A 321 26.38 19.18 9.92
CA PRO A 321 27.36 18.72 10.90
C PRO A 321 27.34 17.19 11.08
N GLY A 322 26.16 16.58 11.18
CA GLY A 322 26.03 15.12 11.29
C GLY A 322 26.50 14.38 10.04
N ALA A 323 26.28 14.97 8.85
CA ALA A 323 26.79 14.41 7.60
C ALA A 323 28.32 14.45 7.52
N LEU A 324 28.93 15.54 7.98
CA LEU A 324 30.39 15.68 8.03
C LEU A 324 31.01 14.74 9.05
N GLU A 325 30.34 14.50 10.18
CA GLU A 325 30.78 13.52 11.18
C GLU A 325 30.74 12.09 10.62
N ILE A 326 29.65 11.71 9.93
CA ILE A 326 29.56 10.41 9.25
C ILE A 326 30.65 10.28 8.17
N LEU A 327 30.82 11.31 7.34
CA LEU A 327 31.87 11.34 6.32
C LEU A 327 33.26 11.14 6.96
N ALA A 328 33.58 11.88 8.03
CA ALA A 328 34.86 11.79 8.70
C ALA A 328 35.10 10.39 9.29
N ASN A 329 34.12 9.85 10.02
CA ASN A 329 34.22 8.56 10.67
C ASN A 329 34.31 7.41 9.65
N ASP A 330 33.43 7.40 8.64
CA ASP A 330 33.36 6.31 7.67
C ASP A 330 34.59 6.35 6.73
N CYS A 331 35.05 7.53 6.29
CA CYS A 331 36.29 7.63 5.50
C CYS A 331 37.54 7.24 6.31
N TYR A 332 37.59 7.56 7.61
CA TYR A 332 38.69 7.16 8.49
C TYR A 332 38.74 5.63 8.65
N ASN A 333 37.60 5.00 8.89
CA ASN A 333 37.50 3.54 9.08
C ASN A 333 37.94 2.76 7.82
N VAL A 334 37.72 3.33 6.64
CA VAL A 334 38.04 2.69 5.35
C VAL A 334 39.45 3.11 4.84
N ARG A 335 40.21 3.90 5.63
CA ARG A 335 41.56 4.42 5.31
C ARG A 335 41.64 5.27 4.02
N VAL A 336 40.54 5.89 3.62
CA VAL A 336 40.46 6.68 2.36
C VAL A 336 41.17 8.04 2.49
N PHE A 337 41.55 8.45 3.71
CA PHE A 337 42.27 9.72 3.96
C PHE A 337 43.78 9.67 3.69
N GLU A 338 44.38 8.48 3.44
CA GLU A 338 45.82 8.39 3.18
C GLU A 338 46.21 8.89 1.77
N ASP A 339 45.26 9.07 0.85
CA ASP A 339 45.52 9.49 -0.54
C ASP A 339 45.44 11.03 -0.77
N TYR A 340 45.14 11.82 0.27
CA TYR A 340 44.99 13.29 0.17
C TYR A 340 45.89 14.10 1.12
N ILE A 341 46.90 13.46 1.74
CA ILE A 341 48.04 14.11 2.42
C ILE A 341 49.30 13.77 1.63
#